data_AF-A0AB35Q6P8-F1
#
_entry.id   AF-A0AB35Q6P8-F1
#
_cell.length_a   1.000
_cell.length_b   1.000
_cell.length_c   1.000
_cell.angle_alpha   90.00
_cell.angle_beta   90.00
_cell.angle_gamma   90.00
#
_symmetry.space_group_name_H-M   'P 1'
#
loop_
_entity.id
_entity.type
_entity.pdbx_description
1 polymer ?
#
loop_
_entity_poly.entity_id
_entity_poly.type
_entity_poly.pdbx_seq_one_letter_code
_entity_poly.pdbx_strand_id
1 'polypeptide(L)'
;MKTFAPFFQVLGISITLCTQTVFADEGISTQEADSLIKDDIASTQVLQEICPTFVGANKNLETNTKKIIAMYLGGYSNKAITFSALQNDAEYKTLLNEARQAAKEMDHHEQHELCEEVVNYKD
;
A
#
# COMPACT_ATOMS: atom_id res chain seq x y z
N MET A 1 -1.56 18.15 -30.90
CA MET A 1 -2.88 17.83 -31.47
C MET A 1 -2.74 16.66 -32.43
N LYS A 2 -3.17 15.46 -32.02
CA LYS A 2 -3.52 14.34 -32.92
C LYS A 2 -4.36 13.37 -32.10
N THR A 3 -5.65 13.47 -32.32
CA THR A 3 -6.73 12.69 -31.73
C THR A 3 -6.72 11.28 -32.29
N PHE A 4 -6.67 10.26 -31.44
CA PHE A 4 -7.06 8.89 -31.81
C PHE A 4 -8.48 8.67 -31.32
N ALA A 5 -9.40 8.50 -32.28
CA ALA A 5 -10.79 8.16 -32.03
C ALA A 5 -11.00 6.63 -32.14
N PRO A 6 -11.96 6.09 -31.38
CA PRO A 6 -12.09 4.67 -31.06
C PRO A 6 -12.83 3.87 -32.15
N PHE A 7 -12.38 2.63 -32.37
CA PHE A 7 -13.05 1.65 -33.23
C PHE A 7 -14.23 1.04 -32.45
N PHE A 8 -15.42 1.60 -32.68
CA PHE A 8 -16.69 1.14 -32.13
C PHE A 8 -17.16 -0.17 -32.78
N GLN A 9 -17.98 -0.91 -32.01
CA GLN A 9 -19.11 -1.77 -32.45
C GLN A 9 -18.74 -3.20 -32.93
N VAL A 10 -19.32 -4.33 -32.48
CA VAL A 10 -20.63 -4.68 -31.86
C VAL A 10 -20.51 -6.06 -31.15
N LEU A 11 -21.40 -6.31 -30.17
CA LEU A 11 -21.85 -7.59 -29.53
C LEU A 11 -21.44 -7.60 -28.04
N GLY A 12 -22.30 -7.58 -27.04
CA GLY A 12 -23.75 -7.65 -26.87
C GLY A 12 -23.99 -7.88 -25.36
N ILE A 13 -25.21 -7.63 -24.88
CA ILE A 13 -25.72 -7.72 -23.50
C ILE A 13 -25.84 -6.36 -22.80
N SER A 14 -27.09 -5.98 -22.64
CA SER A 14 -27.60 -4.82 -21.92
C SER A 14 -27.22 -4.85 -20.44
N ILE A 15 -26.67 -3.75 -19.93
CA ILE A 15 -26.72 -3.44 -18.50
C ILE A 15 -27.45 -2.10 -18.39
N THR A 16 -28.74 -2.17 -18.06
CA THR A 16 -29.44 -1.03 -17.48
C THR A 16 -28.79 -0.78 -16.11
N LEU A 17 -27.88 0.19 -16.02
CA LEU A 17 -27.44 0.70 -14.73
C LEU A 17 -28.01 2.10 -14.55
N CYS A 18 -28.97 2.15 -13.63
CA CYS A 18 -29.55 3.36 -13.09
C CYS A 18 -28.45 4.39 -12.75
N THR A 19 -28.82 5.65 -12.91
CA THR A 19 -28.15 6.81 -12.35
C THR A 19 -27.79 6.58 -10.87
N GLN A 20 -26.54 6.24 -10.59
CA GLN A 20 -25.93 6.65 -9.33
C GLN A 20 -25.04 7.84 -9.64
N THR A 21 -25.63 9.01 -9.42
CA THR A 21 -24.92 10.21 -8.99
C THR A 21 -23.81 9.81 -8.01
N VAL A 22 -22.55 9.88 -8.46
CA VAL A 22 -21.40 9.84 -7.58
C VAL A 22 -21.40 11.18 -6.85
N PHE A 23 -22.01 11.21 -5.67
CA PHE A 23 -21.86 12.33 -4.75
C PHE A 23 -20.48 12.17 -4.10
N ALA A 24 -19.50 12.88 -4.63
CA ALA A 24 -18.19 13.02 -4.01
C ALA A 24 -18.31 13.96 -2.79
N ASP A 25 -18.81 13.44 -1.67
CA ASP A 25 -18.75 14.05 -0.34
C ASP A 25 -18.84 12.95 0.74
N GLU A 26 -17.92 12.01 0.73
CA GLU A 26 -17.76 11.05 1.83
C GLU A 26 -16.29 11.03 2.22
N GLY A 27 -15.97 11.59 3.40
CA GLY A 27 -14.69 11.31 4.04
C GLY A 27 -14.54 9.80 4.23
N ILE A 28 -13.31 9.29 4.11
CA ILE A 28 -13.02 7.86 4.26
C ILE A 28 -13.60 7.33 5.59
N SER A 29 -14.32 6.22 5.53
CA SER A 29 -14.84 5.60 6.75
C SER A 29 -13.69 5.14 7.65
N THR A 30 -13.93 4.96 8.94
CA THR A 30 -12.89 4.48 9.87
C THR A 30 -12.37 3.10 9.47
N GLN A 31 -13.22 2.26 8.87
CA GLN A 31 -12.82 0.94 8.39
C GLN A 31 -11.88 1.05 7.19
N GLU A 32 -12.21 1.89 6.21
CA GLU A 32 -11.35 2.12 5.05
C GLU A 32 -10.03 2.78 5.44
N ALA A 33 -10.06 3.71 6.42
CA ALA A 33 -8.84 4.31 6.97
C ALA A 33 -7.95 3.26 7.66
N ASP A 34 -8.54 2.34 8.44
CA ASP A 34 -7.81 1.24 9.05
C ASP A 34 -7.24 0.26 8.00
N SER A 35 -8.00 -0.04 6.94
CA SER A 35 -7.53 -0.87 5.82
C SER A 35 -6.35 -0.22 5.08
N LEU A 36 -6.39 1.11 4.85
CA LEU A 36 -5.26 1.84 4.27
C LEU A 36 -4.02 1.79 5.18
N ILE A 37 -4.20 1.94 6.49
CA ILE A 37 -3.11 1.80 7.45
C ILE A 37 -2.52 0.37 7.43
N LYS A 38 -3.34 -0.67 7.28
CA LYS A 38 -2.84 -2.04 7.11
C LYS A 38 -2.00 -2.18 5.86
N ASP A 39 -2.42 -1.57 4.75
CA ASP A 39 -1.70 -1.60 3.48
C ASP A 39 -0.35 -0.87 3.56
N ASP A 40 -0.33 0.32 4.17
CA ASP A 40 0.89 1.10 4.41
C ASP A 40 1.90 0.33 5.30
N ILE A 41 1.41 -0.31 6.36
CA ILE A 41 2.24 -1.16 7.24
C ILE A 41 2.74 -2.39 6.48
N ALA A 42 1.90 -3.02 5.66
CA ALA A 42 2.28 -4.18 4.85
C ALA A 42 3.38 -3.81 3.84
N SER A 43 3.23 -2.69 3.14
CA SER A 43 4.22 -2.14 2.23
C SER A 43 5.54 -1.81 2.94
N THR A 44 5.47 -1.20 4.14
CA THR A 44 6.67 -0.95 4.97
C THR A 44 7.37 -2.24 5.37
N GLN A 45 6.61 -3.29 5.71
CA GLN A 45 7.17 -4.60 6.01
C GLN A 45 7.87 -5.21 4.78
N VAL A 46 7.30 -5.09 3.58
CA VAL A 46 7.94 -5.57 2.34
C VAL A 46 9.23 -4.83 2.05
N LEU A 47 9.29 -3.52 2.28
CA LEU A 47 10.54 -2.76 2.19
C LEU A 47 11.60 -3.33 3.15
N GLN A 48 11.21 -3.68 4.38
CA GLN A 48 12.12 -4.35 5.31
C GLN A 48 12.66 -5.70 4.77
N GLU A 49 11.85 -6.42 3.99
CA GLU A 49 12.19 -7.73 3.40
C GLU A 49 13.12 -7.61 2.19
N ILE A 50 12.90 -6.63 1.30
CA ILE A 50 13.62 -6.53 0.01
C ILE A 50 14.86 -5.62 0.09
N CYS A 51 14.81 -4.56 0.90
CA CYS A 51 15.85 -3.54 0.93
C CYS A 51 17.26 -4.02 1.31
N PRO A 52 17.46 -5.08 2.12
CA PRO A 52 18.81 -5.60 2.37
C PRO A 52 19.58 -5.98 1.09
N THR A 53 18.88 -6.30 0.00
CA THR A 53 19.50 -6.61 -1.30
C THR A 53 19.98 -5.38 -2.06
N PHE A 54 19.42 -4.21 -1.74
CA PHE A 54 19.64 -2.94 -2.43
C PHE A 54 20.61 -2.03 -1.68
N VAL A 55 20.41 -1.87 -0.37
CA VAL A 55 21.20 -0.97 0.49
C VAL A 55 22.18 -1.70 1.42
N GLY A 56 22.26 -3.03 1.29
CA GLY A 56 23.07 -3.90 2.14
C GLY A 56 22.54 -4.01 3.57
N ALA A 57 23.34 -4.62 4.45
CA ALA A 57 23.02 -4.72 5.87
C ALA A 57 23.11 -3.33 6.52
N ASN A 58 21.97 -2.67 6.70
CA ASN A 58 21.88 -1.31 7.22
C ASN A 58 21.07 -1.27 8.53
N LYS A 59 21.68 -0.81 9.64
CA LYS A 59 21.02 -0.72 10.95
C LYS A 59 19.85 0.27 10.97
N ASN A 60 19.89 1.27 10.09
CA ASN A 60 18.81 2.25 9.98
C ASN A 60 17.57 1.63 9.34
N LEU A 61 17.72 0.63 8.46
CA LEU A 61 16.58 -0.03 7.82
C LEU A 61 15.63 -0.64 8.86
N GLU A 62 16.13 -1.49 9.77
CA GLU A 62 15.30 -2.10 10.83
C GLU A 62 14.75 -1.04 11.80
N THR A 63 15.56 -0.04 12.14
CA THR A 63 15.14 1.01 13.08
C THR A 63 14.03 1.87 12.48
N ASN A 64 14.17 2.29 11.23
CA ASN A 64 13.25 3.21 10.57
C ASN A 64 11.96 2.51 10.14
N THR A 65 12.02 1.26 9.66
CA THR A 65 10.80 0.48 9.39
C THR A 65 9.96 0.32 10.65
N LYS A 66 10.56 0.03 11.81
CA LYS A 66 9.84 0.00 13.09
C LYS A 66 9.21 1.34 13.47
N LYS A 67 9.92 2.46 13.22
CA LYS A 67 9.38 3.81 13.47
C LYS A 67 8.19 4.11 12.57
N ILE A 68 8.30 3.86 11.27
CA ILE A 68 7.25 4.07 10.28
C ILE A 68 6.01 3.22 10.63
N ILE A 69 6.20 1.94 10.95
CA ILE A 69 5.10 1.07 11.42
C ILE A 69 4.44 1.65 12.68
N ALA A 70 5.22 2.11 13.66
CA ALA A 70 4.68 2.70 14.88
C ALA A 70 3.89 4.00 14.59
N MET A 71 4.35 4.82 13.64
CA MET A 71 3.65 6.03 13.18
C MET A 71 2.27 5.67 12.61
N TYR A 72 2.21 4.70 11.70
CA TYR A 72 0.95 4.23 11.11
C TYR A 72 0.00 3.62 12.15
N LEU A 73 0.53 2.80 13.08
CA LEU A 73 -0.25 2.25 14.19
C LEU A 73 -0.84 3.35 15.10
N GLY A 74 -0.17 4.50 15.24
CA GLY A 74 -0.72 5.66 15.93
C GLY A 74 -2.02 6.18 15.32
N GLY A 75 -2.18 6.04 14.00
CA GLY A 75 -3.38 6.40 13.24
C GLY A 75 -4.53 5.39 13.40
N TYR A 76 -4.23 4.12 13.64
CA TYR A 76 -5.21 3.03 13.63
C TYR A 76 -6.33 3.24 14.66
N SER A 77 -7.58 2.89 14.33
CA SER A 77 -8.74 3.19 15.18
C SER A 77 -8.67 2.45 16.52
N ASN A 78 -8.30 1.17 16.52
CA ASN A 78 -8.04 0.41 17.72
C ASN A 78 -6.65 0.74 18.29
N LYS A 79 -6.60 1.66 19.26
CA LYS A 79 -5.35 2.13 19.89
C LYS A 79 -4.57 1.08 20.68
N ALA A 80 -5.15 -0.10 20.92
CA ALA A 80 -4.47 -1.22 21.57
C ALA A 80 -3.90 -2.25 20.58
N ILE A 81 -4.10 -2.05 19.26
CA ILE A 81 -3.56 -2.96 18.26
C ILE A 81 -2.03 -2.98 18.35
N THR A 82 -1.44 -4.14 18.06
CA THR A 82 0.01 -4.27 17.94
C THR A 82 0.36 -4.75 16.54
N PHE A 83 1.59 -4.49 16.11
CA PHE A 83 2.07 -5.03 14.83
C PHE A 83 1.95 -6.55 14.77
N SER A 84 2.27 -7.25 15.85
CA SER A 84 2.13 -8.71 15.93
C SER A 84 0.67 -9.18 15.81
N ALA A 85 -0.29 -8.41 16.35
CA ALA A 85 -1.71 -8.71 16.15
C ALA A 85 -2.12 -8.53 14.68
N LEU A 86 -1.67 -7.46 14.01
CA LEU A 86 -1.91 -7.25 12.57
C LEU A 86 -1.30 -8.37 11.72
N GLN A 87 -0.09 -8.84 12.04
CA GLN A 87 0.53 -9.94 11.30
C GLN A 87 -0.28 -11.24 11.34
N ASN A 88 -1.23 -11.38 12.27
CA ASN A 88 -2.14 -12.51 12.34
C ASN A 88 -3.49 -12.28 11.64
N ASP A 89 -3.84 -11.02 11.34
CA ASP A 89 -5.07 -10.60 10.67
C ASP A 89 -5.13 -11.10 9.22
N ALA A 90 -6.31 -11.52 8.78
CA ALA A 90 -6.49 -12.15 7.46
C ALA A 90 -6.38 -11.14 6.30
N GLU A 91 -6.93 -9.94 6.49
CA GLU A 91 -6.83 -8.86 5.52
C GLU A 91 -5.38 -8.39 5.41
N TYR A 92 -4.69 -8.17 6.55
CA TYR A 92 -3.27 -7.81 6.55
C TYR A 92 -2.40 -8.83 5.81
N LYS A 93 -2.63 -10.14 6.01
CA LYS A 93 -1.90 -11.18 5.27
C LYS A 93 -2.13 -11.13 3.76
N THR A 94 -3.32 -10.74 3.34
CA THR A 94 -3.68 -10.56 1.93
C THR A 94 -2.92 -9.37 1.36
N LEU A 95 -3.02 -8.20 2.00
CA LEU A 95 -2.31 -6.98 1.64
C LEU A 95 -0.78 -7.18 1.62
N LEU A 96 -0.23 -7.89 2.61
CA LEU A 96 1.20 -8.24 2.64
C LEU A 96 1.63 -9.09 1.44
N ASN A 97 0.78 -10.02 0.99
CA ASN A 97 1.08 -10.79 -0.20
C ASN A 97 0.97 -9.94 -1.47
N GLU A 98 -0.02 -9.04 -1.55
CA GLU A 98 -0.18 -8.11 -2.66
C GLU A 98 1.01 -7.15 -2.77
N ALA A 99 1.42 -6.52 -1.66
CA ALA A 99 2.60 -5.67 -1.57
C ALA A 99 3.88 -6.41 -2.00
N ARG A 100 4.02 -7.71 -1.65
CA ARG A 100 5.14 -8.53 -2.13
C ARG A 100 5.09 -8.81 -3.62
N GLN A 101 3.92 -8.92 -4.24
CA GLN A 101 3.83 -9.05 -5.69
C GLN A 101 4.13 -7.72 -6.37
N ALA A 102 3.54 -6.62 -5.88
CA ALA A 102 3.81 -5.28 -6.40
C ALA A 102 5.31 -4.96 -6.36
N ALA A 103 5.98 -5.22 -5.24
CA ALA A 103 7.42 -5.03 -5.12
C ALA A 103 8.25 -5.85 -6.13
N LYS A 104 7.78 -7.01 -6.60
CA LYS A 104 8.48 -7.78 -7.64
C LYS A 104 8.25 -7.22 -9.04
N GLU A 105 7.14 -6.54 -9.25
CA GLU A 105 6.77 -5.94 -10.53
C GLU A 105 7.39 -4.55 -10.72
N MET A 106 7.79 -3.89 -9.63
CA MET A 106 8.52 -2.62 -9.66
C MET A 106 9.92 -2.77 -10.26
N ASP A 107 10.39 -1.73 -10.94
CA ASP A 107 11.76 -1.73 -11.47
C ASP A 107 12.80 -1.69 -10.32
N HIS A 108 13.96 -2.31 -10.53
CA HIS A 108 15.02 -2.35 -9.52
C HIS A 108 15.51 -0.96 -9.12
N HIS A 109 15.49 0.03 -10.03
CA HIS A 109 15.84 1.40 -9.70
C HIS A 109 14.84 2.01 -8.71
N GLU A 110 13.54 1.85 -8.97
CA GLU A 110 12.47 2.34 -8.09
C GLU A 110 12.53 1.65 -6.72
N GLN A 111 12.78 0.34 -6.68
CA GLN A 111 12.97 -0.39 -5.43
C GLN A 111 14.17 0.16 -4.63
N HIS A 112 15.29 0.42 -5.30
CA HIS A 112 16.48 0.98 -4.64
C HIS A 112 16.21 2.39 -4.08
N GLU A 113 15.50 3.26 -4.80
CA GLU A 113 15.12 4.60 -4.33
C GLU A 113 14.25 4.54 -3.07
N LEU A 114 13.20 3.70 -3.07
CA LEU A 114 12.37 3.50 -1.88
C LEU A 114 13.18 2.98 -0.68
N CYS A 115 14.15 2.10 -0.93
CA CYS A 115 15.02 1.58 0.11
C CYS A 115 15.94 2.65 0.70
N GLU A 116 16.49 3.53 -0.14
CA GLU A 116 17.25 4.69 0.30
C GLU A 116 16.38 5.66 1.11
N GLU A 117 15.11 5.88 0.72
CA GLU A 117 14.17 6.69 1.51
C GLU A 117 13.96 6.13 2.92
N VAL A 118 13.75 4.81 3.04
CA VAL A 118 13.57 4.17 4.34
C VAL A 118 14.85 4.27 5.19
N VAL A 119 16.03 4.05 4.61
CA VAL A 119 17.31 4.18 5.32
C VAL A 119 17.56 5.61 5.81
N ASN A 120 17.13 6.61 5.02
CA ASN A 120 17.34 8.02 5.29
C ASN A 120 16.15 8.70 5.97
N TYR A 121 15.11 7.95 6.33
CA TYR A 121 13.90 8.45 6.98
C TYR A 121 14.24 9.26 8.24
N LYS A 122 13.64 10.45 8.33
CA LYS A 122 13.74 11.36 9.47
C LYS A 122 12.32 11.66 9.95
N ASP A 123 12.17 11.66 11.27
CA ASP A 123 10.92 11.97 11.98
C ASP A 123 10.52 13.45 11.78
#